data_AF-A0A8T6N7Y9-F1
#
_entry.id   AF-A0A8T6N7Y9-F1
#
_cell.length_a   1.000
_cell.length_b   1.000
_cell.length_c   1.000
_cell.angle_alpha   90.00
_cell.angle_beta   90.00
_cell.angle_gamma   90.00
#
_symmetry.space_group_name_H-M   'P 1'
#
loop_
_entity.id
_entity.type
_entity.pdbx_description
1 polymer ?
#
loop_
_entity_poly.entity_id
_entity_poly.type
_entity_poly.pdbx_seq_one_letter_code
_entity_poly.pdbx_strand_id
1 'polypeptide(L)' 'MIARIDQVEESHCVLNEENLSEFKAACQTAIANGKNMFEFNGTLVDVDFAKYTIIYLEQMA' A
#
# COMPACT_ATOMS: atom_id res chain seq x y z
N MET A 1 37.31 -1.94 11.24
CA MET A 1 36.24 -0.98 10.92
C MET A 1 35.02 -1.81 10.55
N ILE A 2 34.11 -2.04 11.49
CA ILE A 2 32.90 -2.84 11.24
C ILE A 2 31.87 -1.87 10.68
N ALA A 3 31.56 -2.00 9.38
CA ALA A 3 30.43 -1.29 8.80
C ALA A 3 29.17 -1.80 9.50
N ARG A 4 28.64 -1.01 10.45
CA ARG A 4 27.26 -1.19 10.90
C ARG A 4 26.40 -0.83 9.70
N ILE A 5 25.91 -1.86 9.03
CA ILE A 5 24.79 -1.71 8.11
C ILE A 5 23.63 -1.37 9.03
N ASP A 6 23.27 -0.10 9.08
CA ASP A 6 22.00 0.37 9.64
C ASP A 6 20.93 -0.42 8.88
N GLN A 7 20.38 -1.43 9.55
CA GLN A 7 19.29 -2.23 9.05
C GLN A 7 18.09 -1.30 9.07
N VAL A 8 17.89 -0.57 7.97
CA VAL A 8 16.66 0.19 7.74
C VAL A 8 15.57 -0.87 7.74
N GLU A 9 14.82 -0.97 8.84
CA GLU A 9 13.58 -1.73 8.87
C GLU A 9 12.63 -1.04 7.88
N GLU A 10 12.75 -1.40 6.61
CA GLU A 10 11.71 -1.16 5.63
C GLU A 10 10.49 -1.91 6.16
N SER A 11 9.58 -1.17 6.79
CA SER A 11 8.23 -1.64 7.09
C SER A 11 7.56 -1.93 5.75
N HIS A 12 7.82 -3.12 5.22
CA HIS A 12 7.16 -3.60 4.02
C HIS A 12 5.71 -3.88 4.38
N CYS A 13 4.82 -2.98 4.01
CA CYS A 13 3.41 -3.29 4.00
C CYS A 13 3.15 -4.41 2.98
N VAL A 14 2.97 -5.64 3.46
CA VAL A 14 2.62 -6.78 2.61
C VAL A 14 1.13 -6.69 2.27
N LEU A 15 0.80 -6.51 1.00
CA LEU A 15 -0.58 -6.67 0.52
C LEU A 15 -0.86 -8.16 0.29
N ASN A 16 -1.94 -8.68 0.85
CA ASN A 16 -2.39 -10.05 0.70
C ASN A 16 -3.92 -10.10 0.50
N GLU A 17 -4.46 -11.27 0.21
CA GLU A 17 -5.91 -11.44 -0.03
C GLU A 17 -6.78 -11.02 1.18
N GLU A 18 -6.26 -11.17 2.40
CA GLU A 18 -6.96 -10.82 3.63
C GLU A 18 -7.11 -9.30 3.79
N ASN A 19 -6.07 -8.54 3.45
CA ASN A 19 -6.05 -7.08 3.62
C ASN A 19 -6.36 -6.29 2.33
N LEU A 20 -6.51 -6.97 1.19
CA LEU A 20 -6.88 -6.37 -0.09
C LEU A 20 -8.22 -5.62 0.00
N SER A 21 -9.18 -6.17 0.75
CA SER A 21 -10.49 -5.53 0.97
C SER A 21 -10.36 -4.20 1.70
N GLU A 22 -9.55 -4.16 2.76
CA GLU A 22 -9.27 -2.94 3.53
C GLU A 22 -8.49 -1.92 2.70
N PHE A 23 -7.50 -2.40 1.93
CA PHE A 23 -6.73 -1.55 1.02
C PHE A 23 -7.62 -0.90 -0.05
N LYS A 24 -8.54 -1.67 -0.63
CA LYS A 24 -9.54 -1.17 -1.60
C LYS A 24 -10.45 -0.13 -0.97
N ALA A 25 -10.92 -0.37 0.25
CA ALA A 25 -11.77 0.57 0.99
C ALA A 25 -11.02 1.88 1.30
N ALA A 26 -9.75 1.79 1.73
CA ALA A 26 -8.90 2.96 1.98
C ALA A 26 -8.66 3.77 0.70
N CYS A 27 -8.35 3.09 -0.42
CA CYS A 27 -8.18 3.72 -1.73
C CYS A 27 -9.47 4.40 -2.20
N GLN A 28 -10.63 3.75 -2.08
CA GLN A 28 -11.92 4.34 -2.45
C GLN A 28 -12.27 5.55 -1.58
N THR A 29 -12.00 5.47 -0.28
CA THR A 29 -12.18 6.59 0.65
C THR A 29 -11.29 7.77 0.26
N ALA A 30 -10.03 7.52 -0.11
CA ALA A 30 -9.12 8.56 -0.59
C ALA A 30 -9.66 9.25 -1.85
N ILE A 31 -10.12 8.46 -2.83
CA ILE A 31 -10.74 8.97 -4.07
C ILE A 31 -11.98 9.81 -3.77
N ALA A 32 -12.88 9.33 -2.89
CA ALA A 32 -14.10 10.03 -2.52
C ALA A 32 -13.82 11.37 -1.82
N ASN A 33 -12.71 11.45 -1.07
CA ASN A 33 -12.25 12.68 -0.43
C ASN A 33 -11.39 13.58 -1.34
N GLY A 34 -11.19 13.20 -2.62
CA GLY A 34 -10.33 13.95 -3.55
C GLY A 34 -8.85 13.96 -3.15
N LYS A 35 -8.39 12.96 -2.38
CA LYS A 35 -6.99 12.79 -2.01
C LYS A 35 -6.27 11.95 -3.05
N ASN A 36 -5.04 12.33 -3.36
CA ASN A 36 -4.16 11.56 -4.25
C ASN A 36 -3.32 10.52 -3.51
N MET A 37 -3.29 10.56 -2.17
CA MET A 37 -2.54 9.63 -1.34
C MET A 37 -3.34 9.22 -0.10
N PHE A 38 -3.07 8.03 0.40
CA PHE A 38 -3.62 7.52 1.66
C PHE A 38 -2.57 6.73 2.43
N GLU A 39 -2.70 6.68 3.74
CA GLU A 39 -1.85 5.85 4.57
C GLU A 39 -2.50 4.47 4.74
N PHE A 40 -1.72 3.43 4.54
CA PHE A 40 -2.12 2.04 4.76
C PHE A 40 -0.99 1.30 5.47
N ASN A 41 -1.26 0.75 6.65
CA ASN A 41 -0.26 0.09 7.52
C ASN A 41 1.03 0.91 7.71
N GLY A 42 0.91 2.21 7.94
CA GLY A 42 2.04 3.13 8.13
C GLY A 42 2.83 3.44 6.85
N THR A 43 2.38 2.96 5.69
CA THR A 43 2.95 3.30 4.38
C THR A 43 2.07 4.31 3.67
N LEU A 44 2.67 5.38 3.17
CA LEU A 44 1.96 6.34 2.32
C LEU A 44 1.89 5.82 0.89
N VAL A 45 0.68 5.61 0.40
CA VAL A 45 0.40 4.99 -0.90
C VAL A 45 -0.29 6.00 -1.80
N ASP A 46 0.20 6.11 -3.03
CA ASP A 46 -0.43 6.89 -4.09
C ASP A 46 -1.68 6.17 -4.61
N VAL A 47 -2.76 6.93 -4.81
CA VAL A 47 -4.05 6.39 -5.24
C VAL A 47 -3.99 5.78 -6.64
N ASP A 48 -3.23 6.36 -7.56
CA ASP A 48 -3.09 5.77 -8.90
C ASP A 48 -2.28 4.48 -8.83
N PHE A 49 -1.20 4.43 -8.05
CA PHE A 49 -0.48 3.18 -7.79
C PHE A 49 -1.37 2.11 -7.15
N ALA A 50 -2.19 2.50 -6.16
CA ALA A 50 -3.11 1.58 -5.49
C ALA A 50 -4.14 0.99 -6.45
N LYS A 51 -4.71 1.79 -7.36
CA LYS A 51 -5.64 1.29 -8.40
C LYS A 51 -5.00 0.21 -9.26
N TYR A 52 -3.78 0.44 -9.76
CA TYR A 52 -3.07 -0.55 -10.58
C TYR A 52 -2.79 -1.83 -9.80
N THR A 53 -2.37 -1.71 -8.54
CA THR A 53 -2.11 -2.85 -7.67
C THR A 53 -3.38 -3.67 -7.40
N ILE A 54 -4.51 -3.01 -7.12
CA ILE A 54 -5.82 -3.66 -6.94
C ILE A 54 -6.21 -4.43 -8.20
N ILE A 55 -6.15 -3.78 -9.37
CA ILE A 55 -6.49 -4.41 -10.66
C ILE A 55 -5.59 -5.61 -10.94
N TYR A 56 -4.29 -5.52 -10.64
CA TYR A 56 -3.33 -6.59 -10.84
C TYR A 56 -3.65 -7.80 -9.96
N LEU A 57 -3.95 -7.58 -8.68
CA LEU A 57 -4.29 -8.66 -7.75
C LEU A 57 -5.65 -9.28 -8.05
N GLU A 58 -6.66 -8.48 -8.44
CA GLU A 58 -7.98 -8.99 -8.86
C GLU A 58 -7.92 -9.80 -10.16
N GLN A 59 -6.92 -9.58 -11.03
CA GLN A 59 -6.72 -10.38 -12.24
C GLN A 59 -5.88 -11.64 -12.01
N MET A 60 -5.14 -11.72 -10.90
CA MET A 60 -4.31 -12.87 -10.54
C MET A 60 -4.96 -13.84 -9.55
N ALA A 61 -6.04 -13.42 -8.89
CA ALA A 61 -6.91 -14.26 -8.05
C ALA A 61 -7.88 -15.09 -8.91
#